data_AF-A0A944DY08-F1
#
_entry.id   AF-A0A944DY08-F1
#
_cell.length_a   1.000
_cell.length_b   1.000
_cell.length_c   1.000
_cell.angle_alpha   90.00
_cell.angle_beta   90.00
_cell.angle_gamma   90.00
#
_symmetry.space_group_name_H-M   'P 1'
#
loop_
_entity.id
_entity.type
_entity.pdbx_description
1 polymer ?
#
loop_
_entity_poly.entity_id
_entity_poly.type
_entity_poly.pdbx_seq_one_letter_code
_entity_poly.pdbx_strand_id
1 'polypeptide(L)'
;MGIPLLDRLFADPTRYVTRSVANHVNDISKKDPNLALDTLERWQSSGRRRPREMGYVIRHAARTLVRADHPRALGIVRSSLVEARQATGEDEE
;
A
#
# COMPACT_ATOMS: atom_id res chain seq x y z
N MET A 1 -17.76 -1.59 -1.78
CA MET A 1 -18.30 -1.48 -0.40
C MET A 1 -17.30 -2.03 0.62
N GLY A 2 -16.25 -1.29 0.96
CA GLY A 2 -15.24 -1.77 1.91
C GLY A 2 -14.17 -0.73 2.26
N ILE A 3 -13.90 0.21 1.34
CA ILE A 3 -12.90 1.28 1.51
C ILE A 3 -13.02 2.04 2.84
N PRO A 4 -14.22 2.50 3.30
CA PRO A 4 -14.30 3.27 4.54
C PRO A 4 -13.82 2.54 5.80
N LEU A 5 -13.99 1.21 5.85
CA LEU A 5 -13.46 0.40 6.95
C LEU A 5 -11.94 0.24 6.81
N LEU A 6 -11.47 -0.02 5.59
CA LEU A 6 -10.04 -0.17 5.32
C LEU A 6 -9.27 1.13 5.61
N ASP A 7 -9.85 2.31 5.34
CA ASP A 7 -9.29 3.63 5.67
C ASP A 7 -9.05 3.85 7.18
N ARG A 8 -9.75 3.10 8.03
CA ARG A 8 -9.54 3.13 9.49
C ARG A 8 -8.46 2.14 9.92
N LEU A 9 -8.38 1.00 9.25
CA LEU A 9 -7.54 -0.14 9.65
C LEU A 9 -6.17 -0.16 8.96
N PHE A 10 -6.00 0.57 7.85
CA PHE A 10 -4.75 0.50 7.08
C PHE A 10 -3.55 1.00 7.86
N ALA A 11 -3.71 1.70 9.00
CA ALA A 11 -2.65 2.19 9.90
C ALA A 11 -2.53 1.39 11.22
N ASP A 12 -3.31 0.31 11.40
CA ASP A 12 -3.25 -0.55 12.58
C ASP A 12 -1.87 -1.22 12.78
N PRO A 13 -1.28 -1.18 13.98
CA PRO A 13 0.05 -1.75 14.23
C PRO A 13 0.09 -3.29 14.15
N THR A 14 -1.06 -3.96 14.21
CA THR A 14 -1.16 -5.41 14.19
C THR A 14 -0.84 -5.95 12.79
N ARG A 15 0.21 -6.78 12.68
CA ARG A 15 0.63 -7.41 11.39
C ARG A 15 -0.50 -8.20 10.73
N TYR A 16 -1.29 -8.92 11.50
CA TYR A 16 -2.43 -9.69 10.99
C TYR A 16 -3.49 -8.79 10.32
N VAL A 17 -3.84 -7.66 10.97
CA VAL A 17 -4.78 -6.67 10.44
C VAL A 17 -4.23 -6.06 9.16
N THR A 18 -2.97 -5.62 9.18
CA THR A 18 -2.29 -5.02 8.02
C THR A 18 -2.29 -5.98 6.81
N ARG A 19 -2.00 -7.28 7.05
CA ARG A 19 -2.03 -8.31 5.99
C ARG A 19 -3.44 -8.53 5.45
N SER A 20 -4.45 -8.55 6.32
CA SER A 20 -5.86 -8.69 5.92
C SER A 20 -6.32 -7.49 5.08
N VAL A 21 -6.00 -6.27 5.49
CA VAL A 21 -6.29 -5.04 4.72
C VAL A 21 -5.67 -5.12 3.34
N ALA A 22 -4.38 -5.44 3.24
CA ALA A 22 -3.69 -5.53 1.95
C ALA A 22 -4.27 -6.65 1.06
N ASN A 23 -4.72 -7.77 1.64
CA ASN A 23 -5.44 -8.81 0.89
C ASN A 23 -6.76 -8.29 0.32
N HIS A 24 -7.57 -7.60 1.12
CA HIS A 24 -8.84 -7.03 0.65
C HIS A 24 -8.62 -6.02 -0.47
N VAL A 25 -7.59 -5.17 -0.37
CA VAL A 25 -7.26 -4.23 -1.46
C VAL A 25 -6.83 -4.97 -2.72
N ASN A 26 -6.05 -6.05 -2.63
CA ASN A 26 -5.71 -6.87 -3.80
C ASN A 26 -6.94 -7.55 -4.43
N ASP A 27 -7.97 -7.88 -3.66
CA ASP A 27 -9.21 -8.44 -4.20
C ASP A 27 -10.07 -7.37 -4.86
N ILE A 28 -10.04 -6.14 -4.35
CA ILE A 28 -10.62 -4.96 -5.02
C ILE A 28 -9.89 -4.72 -6.33
N SER A 29 -8.55 -4.77 -6.35
CA SER A 29 -7.76 -4.46 -7.55
C SER A 29 -8.02 -5.39 -8.74
N LYS A 30 -8.52 -6.61 -8.48
CA LYS A 30 -8.94 -7.55 -9.54
C LYS A 30 -10.25 -7.15 -10.21
N LYS A 31 -11.10 -6.37 -9.52
CA LYS A 31 -12.42 -5.94 -9.98
C LYS A 31 -12.39 -4.49 -10.47
N ASP A 32 -11.69 -3.63 -9.74
CA ASP A 32 -11.51 -2.21 -10.02
C ASP A 32 -10.06 -1.82 -9.68
N PRO A 33 -9.15 -1.91 -10.67
CA PRO A 33 -7.75 -1.53 -10.50
C PRO A 33 -7.58 -0.07 -10.09
N ASN A 34 -8.37 0.84 -10.66
CA ASN A 34 -8.22 2.28 -10.42
C ASN A 34 -8.57 2.61 -8.98
N LEU A 35 -9.70 2.11 -8.46
CA LEU A 35 -10.10 2.34 -7.07
C LEU A 35 -9.05 1.83 -6.07
N ALA A 36 -8.43 0.68 -6.34
CA ALA A 36 -7.37 0.14 -5.48
C ALA A 36 -6.12 1.02 -5.52
N LEU A 37 -5.68 1.44 -6.71
CA LEU A 37 -4.47 2.27 -6.88
C LEU A 37 -4.66 3.67 -6.29
N ASP A 38 -5.82 4.32 -6.53
CA ASP A 38 -6.17 5.61 -5.94
C ASP A 38 -6.17 5.56 -4.41
N THR A 39 -6.64 4.44 -3.85
CA THR A 39 -6.65 4.22 -2.40
C THR A 39 -5.24 4.07 -1.85
N LEU A 40 -4.38 3.30 -2.52
CA LEU A 40 -2.99 3.09 -2.10
C LEU A 40 -2.17 4.39 -2.17
N GLU A 41 -2.32 5.18 -3.23
CA GLU A 41 -1.66 6.49 -3.35
C GLU A 41 -2.14 7.44 -2.25
N ARG A 42 -3.46 7.52 -2.00
CA ARG A 42 -4.01 8.35 -0.92
C ARG A 42 -3.47 7.93 0.44
N TRP A 43 -3.36 6.63 0.71
CA TRP A 43 -2.78 6.13 1.97
C TRP A 43 -1.30 6.44 2.10
N GLN A 44 -0.53 6.30 1.02
CA GLN A 44 0.88 6.64 0.98
C GLN A 44 1.09 8.13 1.29
N SER A 45 0.40 9.01 0.57
CA SER A 45 0.50 10.46 0.76
C SER A 45 -0.01 10.94 2.12
N SER A 46 -0.84 10.15 2.81
CA SER A 46 -1.36 10.53 4.14
C SER A 46 -0.29 10.57 5.24
N GLY A 47 0.84 9.88 5.07
CA GLY A 47 1.89 9.78 6.09
C GLY A 47 1.47 9.08 7.38
N ARG A 48 0.25 8.54 7.48
CA ARG A 48 -0.31 7.96 8.71
C ARG A 48 0.33 6.63 9.13
N ARG A 49 1.20 6.07 8.31
CA ARG A 49 1.93 4.83 8.58
C ARG A 49 3.39 5.01 8.17
N ARG A 50 4.30 4.40 8.94
CA ARG A 50 5.74 4.40 8.65
C ARG A 50 6.01 3.95 7.20
N PRO A 51 6.92 4.61 6.46
CA PRO A 51 7.17 4.31 5.04
C PRO A 51 7.47 2.83 4.74
N ARG A 52 8.25 2.16 5.59
CA ARG A 52 8.53 0.72 5.45
C ARG A 52 7.28 -0.16 5.50
N GLU A 53 6.40 0.12 6.46
CA GLU A 53 5.14 -0.61 6.66
C GLU A 53 4.14 -0.29 5.53
N MET A 54 4.10 0.97 5.07
CA MET A 54 3.30 1.36 3.91
C MET A 54 3.78 0.63 2.65
N GLY A 55 5.10 0.54 2.43
CA GLY A 55 5.67 -0.21 1.32
C GLY A 55 5.30 -1.70 1.35
N TYR A 56 5.19 -2.31 2.53
CA TYR A 56 4.67 -3.68 2.67
C TYR A 56 3.20 -3.78 2.21
N VAL A 57 2.34 -2.86 2.67
CA VAL A 57 0.92 -2.82 2.28
C VAL A 57 0.79 -2.68 0.77
N ILE A 58 1.48 -1.71 0.16
CA ILE A 58 1.45 -1.44 -1.28
C ILE A 58 1.87 -2.66 -2.09
N ARG A 59 3.03 -3.26 -1.79
CA ARG A 59 3.52 -4.44 -2.53
C ARG A 59 2.56 -5.62 -2.42
N HIS A 60 2.00 -5.83 -1.23
CA HIS A 60 1.09 -6.96 -1.01
C HIS A 60 -0.28 -6.72 -1.65
N ALA A 61 -0.78 -5.49 -1.63
CA ALA A 61 -2.06 -5.09 -2.20
C ALA A 61 -2.05 -5.01 -3.73
N ALA A 62 -0.94 -4.60 -4.34
CA ALA A 62 -0.83 -4.45 -5.79
C ALA A 62 -0.25 -5.69 -6.49
N ARG A 63 0.04 -6.78 -5.77
CA ARG A 63 0.77 -7.96 -6.29
C ARG A 63 0.17 -8.55 -7.57
N THR A 64 -1.16 -8.59 -7.70
CA THR A 64 -1.80 -9.11 -8.91
C THR A 64 -1.60 -8.18 -10.10
N LEU A 65 -1.70 -6.86 -9.89
CA LEU A 65 -1.45 -5.86 -10.94
C LEU A 65 0.02 -5.80 -11.34
N VAL A 66 0.94 -5.94 -10.39
CA VAL A 66 2.39 -6.01 -10.66
C VAL A 66 2.72 -7.26 -11.49
N ARG A 67 2.13 -8.42 -11.18
CA ARG A 67 2.29 -9.64 -11.98
C ARG A 67 1.73 -9.50 -13.40
N ALA A 68 0.75 -8.61 -13.58
CA ALA A 68 0.17 -8.29 -14.88
C ALA A 68 0.89 -7.11 -15.58
N ASP A 69 2.07 -6.71 -15.09
CA ASP A 69 2.88 -5.61 -15.64
C ASP A 69 2.13 -4.27 -15.72
N HIS A 70 1.20 -4.02 -14.80
CA HIS A 70 0.38 -2.80 -14.83
C HIS A 70 1.24 -1.56 -14.53
N PRO A 71 1.37 -0.59 -15.45
CA PRO A 71 2.37 0.47 -15.36
C PRO A 71 2.21 1.35 -14.12
N ARG A 72 0.96 1.73 -13.80
CA ARG A 72 0.68 2.53 -12.59
C ARG A 72 1.02 1.78 -11.29
N ALA A 73 0.78 0.47 -11.24
CA ALA A 73 1.08 -0.32 -10.04
C ALA A 73 2.59 -0.44 -9.82
N LEU A 74 3.36 -0.64 -10.90
CA LEU A 74 4.82 -0.64 -10.87
C LEU A 74 5.37 0.72 -10.40
N GLY A 75 4.78 1.83 -10.88
CA GLY A 75 5.11 3.18 -10.45
C GLY A 75 4.94 3.39 -8.94
N ILE A 76 3.77 3.05 -8.39
CA ILE A 76 3.48 3.18 -6.96
C ILE A 76 4.42 2.31 -6.13
N VAL A 77 4.66 1.05 -6.53
CA VAL A 77 5.59 0.17 -5.82
C VAL A 77 6.99 0.77 -5.80
N ARG A 78 7.48 1.30 -6.94
CA ARG A 78 8.79 1.95 -7.02
C ARG A 78 8.86 3.17 -6.09
N SER A 79 7.86 4.05 -6.09
CA SER A 79 7.82 5.21 -5.19
C SER A 79 7.91 4.77 -3.73
N SER A 80 7.12 3.76 -3.34
CA SER A 80 7.11 3.25 -1.96
C SER A 80 8.46 2.68 -1.50
N LEU A 81 9.25 2.14 -2.44
CA LEU A 81 10.59 1.64 -2.15
C LEU A 81 11.60 2.79 -1.95
N VAL A 82 11.46 3.88 -2.70
CA VAL A 82 12.30 5.06 -2.55
C VAL A 82 12.04 5.70 -1.18
N GLU A 83 10.78 5.92 -0.82
CA GLU A 83 10.39 6.49 0.47
C GLU A 83 10.83 5.61 1.66
N ALA A 84 10.68 4.28 1.54
CA ALA A 84 11.14 3.36 2.59
C ALA A 84 12.66 3.38 2.79
N ARG A 85 13.43 3.63 1.72
CA ARG A 85 14.90 3.77 1.79
C ARG A 85 15.30 5.10 2.43
N GLN A 86 14.65 6.20 2.05
CA GLN A 86 14.92 7.53 2.63
C GLN A 86 14.66 7.53 4.15
N ALA A 87 13.54 6.96 4.58
CA ALA A 87 13.19 6.85 6.00
C ALA A 87 14.14 5.95 6.82
N THR A 88 15.06 5.22 6.19
CA THR A 88 16.08 4.42 6.89
C THR A 88 17.32 5.23 7.21
N GLY A 89 17.64 6.25 6.40
CA GLY A 89 18.79 7.12 6.64
C GLY A 89 18.58 8.12 7.77
N GLU A 90 17.33 8.36 8.17
CA GLU A 90 16.97 9.33 9.22
C GLU A 90 16.95 8.72 10.64
N ASP A 91 16.99 7.39 10.79
CA ASP A 91 16.97 6.72 12.10
C ASP A 91 18.41 6.47 12.66
N GLU A 92 19.47 6.83 11.92
CA GLU A 92 20.89 6.64 12.31
C GLU A 92 21.63 7.95 12.68
N GLU A 93 20.96 9.10 12.68
CA GLU A 93 21.51 10.42 13.09
C GLU A 93 20.80 10.95 14.36
#